data_AF-G1UW48-F1
#
_entry.id   AF-G1UW48-F1
#
_cell.length_a   1.000
_cell.length_b   1.000
_cell.length_c   1.000
_cell.angle_alpha   90.00
_cell.angle_beta   90.00
_cell.angle_gamma   90.00
#
_symmetry.space_group_name_H-M   'P 1'
#
loop_
_entity.id
_entity.type
_entity.pdbx_description
1 polymer ?
#
loop_
_entity_poly.entity_id
_entity_poly.type
_entity_poly.pdbx_seq_one_letter_code
_entity_poly.pdbx_strand_id
1 'polypeptide(L)'
;MPLYLVRAGSKGEFEDNFLQDNRVYLRWGGAFPNRNIAKMADYEQIKTAMIAQNPDEQVRKLINGAGQINAFVHTMQIGDWIVLPLKRKAAIAVGEITSAYTFDPRAEEDFRHFRNVRWLNTSIPRNVFDKDLLFSFGAFMTVCRITRNDAENRVKRLAANNWQASANILGDVARTVGGDTGQAHEDSAPLDLEELARDQLSELIRRKFKGIAMERLVEGILKAQGFVTCAHLKKNAIKGTRV
;
A
#
# COMPACT_ATOMS: atom_id res chain seq x y z
N MET A 1 -7.66 -1.87 -17.02
CA MET A 1 -6.85 -0.66 -16.77
C MET A 1 -6.10 -0.98 -15.51
N PRO A 2 -4.79 -1.19 -15.62
CA PRO A 2 -3.95 -1.66 -14.53
C PRO A 2 -4.16 -0.99 -13.18
N LEU A 3 -4.02 -1.79 -12.13
CA LEU A 3 -3.87 -1.33 -10.76
C LEU A 3 -2.44 -1.61 -10.30
N TYR A 4 -1.76 -0.60 -9.78
CA TYR A 4 -0.41 -0.70 -9.27
C TYR A 4 -0.38 -0.44 -7.76
N LEU A 5 0.43 -1.21 -7.05
CA LEU A 5 0.86 -0.91 -5.70
C LEU A 5 2.06 0.04 -5.76
N VAL A 6 2.01 1.12 -5.00
CA VAL A 6 3.15 2.01 -4.78
C VAL A 6 3.33 2.24 -3.27
N ARG A 7 4.56 2.16 -2.76
CA ARG A 7 4.88 2.47 -1.35
C ARG A 7 5.72 3.74 -1.21
N ALA A 8 5.46 4.47 -0.14
CA ALA A 8 6.15 5.70 0.23
C ALA A 8 7.14 5.45 1.40
N GLY A 9 8.00 4.45 1.23
CA GLY A 9 9.00 4.05 2.23
C GLY A 9 8.58 2.87 3.10
N SER A 10 9.53 2.30 3.84
CA SER A 10 9.31 1.10 4.65
C SER A 10 8.46 1.36 5.90
N LYS A 11 8.55 2.58 6.43
CA LYS A 11 7.85 3.08 7.62
C LYS A 11 6.81 4.14 7.28
N GLY A 12 6.53 4.37 5.99
CA GLY A 12 5.65 5.45 5.56
C GLY A 12 6.26 6.84 5.73
N GLU A 13 7.59 6.93 5.73
CA GLU A 13 8.32 8.16 6.00
C GLU A 13 8.02 9.26 4.96
N PHE A 14 7.52 8.89 3.77
CA PHE A 14 7.31 9.80 2.63
C PHE A 14 5.85 9.92 2.18
N GLU A 15 4.91 9.38 2.95
CA GLU A 15 3.48 9.42 2.63
C GLU A 15 2.99 10.86 2.45
N ASP A 16 3.44 11.76 3.31
CA ASP A 16 3.03 13.16 3.27
C ASP A 16 3.50 13.85 1.99
N ASN A 17 4.73 13.58 1.51
CA ASN A 17 5.22 14.10 0.23
C ASN A 17 4.34 13.63 -0.93
N PHE A 18 4.00 12.34 -0.98
CA PHE A 18 3.18 11.78 -2.05
C PHE A 18 1.78 12.42 -2.10
N LEU A 19 1.17 12.58 -0.93
CA LEU A 19 -0.18 13.10 -0.80
C LEU A 19 -0.26 14.61 -1.03
N GLN A 20 0.68 15.39 -0.49
CA GLN A 20 0.69 16.85 -0.61
C GLN A 20 1.09 17.30 -2.01
N ASP A 21 2.09 16.66 -2.60
CA ASP A 21 2.59 17.03 -3.94
C ASP A 21 1.69 16.51 -5.06
N ASN A 22 0.70 15.66 -4.76
CA ASN A 22 -0.09 14.93 -5.73
C ASN A 22 0.80 14.14 -6.70
N ARG A 23 1.79 13.43 -6.14
CA ARG A 23 2.81 12.70 -6.89
C ARG A 23 3.10 11.34 -6.27
N VAL A 24 3.52 10.41 -7.11
CA VAL A 24 4.23 9.20 -6.67
C VAL A 24 5.68 9.30 -7.09
N TYR A 25 6.58 8.95 -6.18
CA TYR A 25 8.02 9.02 -6.40
C TYR A 25 8.62 7.63 -6.54
N LEU A 26 9.56 7.47 -7.48
CA LEU A 26 10.33 6.26 -7.63
C LEU A 26 11.57 6.33 -6.74
N ARG A 27 11.52 5.60 -5.63
CA ARG A 27 12.56 5.59 -4.59
C ARG A 27 13.13 4.20 -4.40
N TRP A 28 14.16 3.88 -5.18
CA TRP A 28 14.90 2.63 -5.02
C TRP A 28 16.29 2.93 -4.45
N GLY A 29 16.35 3.39 -3.20
CA GLY A 29 17.61 3.63 -2.48
C GLY A 29 18.58 4.58 -3.17
N GLY A 30 18.08 5.58 -3.91
CA GLY A 30 18.90 6.50 -4.68
C GLY A 30 19.50 5.90 -5.96
N ALA A 31 19.02 4.75 -6.46
CA ALA A 31 19.47 4.25 -7.76
C ALA A 31 19.11 5.25 -8.88
N PHE A 32 20.12 5.63 -9.67
CA PHE A 32 20.05 6.62 -10.77
C PHE A 32 19.64 8.05 -10.39
N PRO A 33 20.14 8.63 -9.28
CA PRO A 33 19.61 9.89 -8.75
C PRO A 33 19.81 11.07 -9.70
N ASN A 34 20.84 11.03 -10.53
CA ASN A 34 21.22 12.09 -11.47
C ASN A 34 21.00 11.69 -12.94
N ARG A 35 20.21 10.63 -13.21
CA ARG A 35 20.08 10.09 -14.56
C ARG A 35 18.62 9.90 -14.93
N ASN A 36 18.21 10.51 -16.04
CA ASN A 36 16.91 10.23 -16.64
C ASN A 36 16.85 8.77 -17.10
N ILE A 37 16.04 7.95 -16.42
CA ILE A 37 15.91 6.52 -16.65
C ILE A 37 15.14 6.23 -17.95
N ALA A 38 14.27 7.13 -18.40
CA ALA A 38 13.57 6.98 -19.67
C ALA A 38 14.49 6.98 -20.90
N LYS A 39 15.78 7.32 -20.74
CA LYS A 39 16.81 7.14 -21.78
C LYS A 39 17.27 5.69 -21.94
N MET A 40 16.96 4.82 -20.98
CA MET A 40 17.13 3.37 -21.11
C MET A 40 15.88 2.84 -21.80
N ALA A 41 16.05 2.04 -22.86
CA ALA A 41 14.94 1.65 -23.71
C ALA A 41 14.01 0.62 -23.06
N ASP A 42 14.59 -0.28 -22.26
CA ASP A 42 13.89 -1.46 -21.76
C ASP A 42 14.43 -1.96 -20.41
N TYR A 43 13.76 -2.99 -19.91
CA TYR A 43 14.12 -3.72 -18.71
C TYR A 43 15.58 -4.24 -18.74
N GLU A 44 16.07 -4.72 -19.87
CA GLU A 44 17.41 -5.31 -19.98
C GLU A 44 18.50 -4.23 -19.79
N GLN A 45 18.31 -3.04 -20.37
CA GLN A 45 19.19 -1.91 -20.14
C GLN A 45 19.16 -1.42 -18.69
N ILE A 46 17.98 -1.35 -18.07
CA ILE A 46 17.85 -0.98 -16.65
C ILE A 46 18.55 -2.01 -15.76
N LYS A 47 18.31 -3.30 -15.99
CA LYS A 47 18.93 -4.41 -15.25
C LYS A 47 20.45 -4.38 -15.36
N THR A 48 20.97 -4.21 -16.58
CA THR A 48 22.41 -4.15 -16.83
C THR A 48 23.04 -2.95 -16.12
N ALA A 49 22.39 -1.78 -16.19
CA ALA A 49 22.86 -0.58 -15.49
C ALA A 49 22.82 -0.73 -13.96
N MET A 50 21.81 -1.40 -13.41
CA MET A 50 21.70 -1.70 -11.97
C MET A 50 22.84 -2.62 -11.49
N ILE A 51 23.12 -3.69 -12.25
CA ILE A 51 24.21 -4.62 -11.92
C ILE A 51 25.58 -3.92 -12.00
N ALA A 52 25.79 -3.09 -13.03
CA ALA A 52 27.05 -2.37 -13.20
C ALA A 52 27.31 -1.31 -12.11
N GLN A 53 26.27 -0.65 -11.59
CA GLN A 53 26.41 0.37 -10.54
C GLN A 53 26.58 -0.21 -9.12
N ASN A 54 26.08 -1.43 -8.90
CA ASN A 54 26.03 -2.05 -7.57
C ASN A 54 26.56 -3.49 -7.63
N PRO A 55 27.84 -3.72 -8.00
CA PRO A 55 28.38 -5.07 -8.22
C PRO A 55 28.42 -5.91 -6.95
N ASP A 56 28.49 -5.28 -5.77
CA ASP A 56 28.55 -5.95 -4.46
C ASP A 56 27.15 -6.31 -3.90
N GLU A 57 26.07 -5.86 -4.55
CA GLU A 57 24.71 -6.11 -4.11
C GLU A 57 24.19 -7.45 -4.67
N GLN A 58 23.28 -8.09 -3.96
CA GLN A 58 22.69 -9.36 -4.40
C GLN A 58 21.99 -9.20 -5.76
N VAL A 59 22.44 -9.96 -6.76
CA VAL A 59 21.91 -9.92 -8.15
C VAL A 59 20.38 -10.04 -8.18
N ARG A 60 19.79 -10.93 -7.36
CA ARG A 60 18.34 -11.10 -7.26
C ARG A 60 17.61 -9.81 -6.85
N LYS A 61 18.18 -9.04 -5.91
CA LYS A 61 17.63 -7.75 -5.47
C LYS A 61 17.68 -6.73 -6.60
N LEU A 62 18.77 -6.70 -7.36
CA LEU A 62 18.94 -5.81 -8.51
C LEU A 62 17.96 -6.14 -9.66
N ILE A 63 17.77 -7.42 -9.96
CA ILE A 63 16.78 -7.91 -10.94
C ILE A 63 15.36 -7.46 -10.55
N ASN A 64 15.00 -7.66 -9.27
CA ASN A 64 13.70 -7.23 -8.76
C ASN A 64 13.55 -5.70 -8.81
N GLY A 65 14.59 -4.96 -8.44
CA GLY A 65 14.62 -3.50 -8.52
C GLY A 65 14.43 -2.99 -9.95
N ALA A 66 15.13 -3.58 -10.91
CA ALA A 66 14.99 -3.27 -12.32
C ALA A 66 13.55 -3.50 -12.82
N GLY A 67 12.89 -4.56 -12.36
CA GLY A 67 11.48 -4.83 -12.67
C GLY A 67 10.54 -3.73 -12.16
N GLN A 68 10.76 -3.26 -10.92
CA GLN A 68 9.98 -2.18 -10.32
C GLN A 68 10.20 -0.84 -11.03
N ILE A 69 11.46 -0.52 -11.35
CA ILE A 69 11.82 0.68 -12.11
C ILE A 69 11.19 0.62 -13.50
N ASN A 70 11.30 -0.50 -14.21
CA ASN A 70 10.70 -0.68 -15.54
C ASN A 70 9.17 -0.55 -15.51
N ALA A 71 8.53 -1.12 -14.49
CA ALA A 71 7.09 -0.97 -14.28
C ALA A 71 6.70 0.51 -14.12
N PHE A 72 7.43 1.26 -13.31
CA PHE A 72 7.18 2.67 -13.07
C PHE A 72 7.50 3.56 -14.28
N VAL A 73 8.62 3.33 -14.96
CA VAL A 73 9.11 4.21 -16.03
C VAL A 73 8.40 3.92 -17.35
N HIS A 74 8.32 2.66 -17.76
CA HIS A 74 7.89 2.28 -19.11
C HIS A 74 6.49 1.66 -19.18
N THR A 75 6.08 0.90 -18.15
CA THR A 75 4.83 0.12 -18.24
C THR A 75 3.62 0.89 -17.76
N MET A 76 3.75 1.67 -16.69
CA MET A 76 2.66 2.47 -16.11
C MET A 76 2.27 3.62 -17.03
N GLN A 77 0.97 3.81 -17.24
CA GLN A 77 0.40 4.78 -18.18
C GLN A 77 -0.52 5.78 -17.50
N ILE A 78 -0.83 6.88 -18.22
CA ILE A 78 -1.85 7.83 -17.80
C ILE A 78 -3.20 7.12 -17.77
N GLY A 79 -3.97 7.35 -16.71
CA GLY A 79 -5.23 6.68 -16.43
C GLY A 79 -5.09 5.47 -15.51
N ASP A 80 -3.92 4.83 -15.43
CA ASP A 80 -3.72 3.70 -14.52
C ASP A 80 -3.97 4.10 -13.05
N TRP A 81 -4.50 3.16 -12.28
CA TRP A 81 -4.76 3.40 -10.86
C TRP A 81 -3.61 2.92 -10.00
N ILE A 82 -3.40 3.62 -8.89
CA ILE A 82 -2.42 3.28 -7.88
C ILE A 82 -3.08 3.13 -6.52
N VAL A 83 -2.66 2.14 -5.75
CA VAL A 83 -2.93 2.00 -4.31
C VAL A 83 -1.67 2.31 -3.53
N LEU A 84 -1.81 3.14 -2.50
CA LEU A 84 -0.76 3.51 -1.56
C LEU A 84 -1.23 3.12 -0.15
N PRO A 85 -0.80 1.96 0.39
CA PRO A 85 -1.01 1.64 1.79
C PRO A 85 -0.30 2.65 2.68
N LEU A 86 -1.04 3.22 3.63
CA LEU A 86 -0.49 4.16 4.61
C LEU A 86 -0.10 3.38 5.86
N LYS A 87 1.11 3.60 6.35
CA LYS A 87 1.67 3.05 7.59
C LYS A 87 1.39 3.97 8.77
N ARG A 88 1.33 5.29 8.54
CA ARG A 88 1.02 6.27 9.60
C ARG A 88 -0.45 6.26 10.01
N LYS A 89 -1.33 5.79 9.12
CA LYS A 89 -2.77 5.65 9.33
C LYS A 89 -3.18 4.28 8.83
N ALA A 90 -4.02 3.54 9.54
CA ALA A 90 -4.54 2.25 9.09
C ALA A 90 -5.56 2.41 7.93
N ALA A 91 -5.09 2.92 6.80
CA ALA A 91 -5.87 3.30 5.64
C ALA A 91 -5.07 3.05 4.35
N ILE A 92 -5.76 3.07 3.22
CA ILE A 92 -5.17 2.97 1.89
C ILE A 92 -5.64 4.19 1.09
N ALA A 93 -4.69 4.85 0.43
CA ALA A 93 -5.00 5.88 -0.56
C ALA A 93 -5.11 5.24 -1.95
N VAL A 94 -6.05 5.72 -2.76
CA VAL A 94 -6.22 5.33 -4.16
C VAL A 94 -6.14 6.58 -5.02
N GLY A 95 -5.36 6.51 -6.09
CA GLY A 95 -5.18 7.61 -7.04
C GLY A 95 -5.14 7.12 -8.48
N GLU A 96 -5.25 8.07 -9.40
CA GLU A 96 -5.13 7.87 -10.83
C GLU A 96 -3.89 8.60 -11.36
N ILE A 97 -3.06 7.93 -12.14
CA ILE A 97 -1.89 8.53 -12.78
C ILE A 97 -2.33 9.56 -13.83
N THR A 98 -1.84 10.79 -13.73
CA THR A 98 -2.19 11.88 -14.65
C THR A 98 -1.03 12.34 -15.53
N SER A 99 0.17 11.78 -15.35
CA SER A 99 1.31 12.10 -16.20
C SER A 99 2.14 10.86 -16.58
N ALA A 100 2.88 10.99 -17.67
CA ALA A 100 4.02 10.12 -17.94
C ALA A 100 5.09 10.29 -16.85
N TYR A 101 6.05 9.38 -16.83
CA TYR A 101 7.25 9.49 -16.00
C TYR A 101 7.98 10.82 -16.26
N THR A 102 8.40 11.47 -15.18
CA THR A 102 9.15 12.72 -15.22
C THR A 102 10.44 12.57 -14.42
N PHE A 103 11.52 13.14 -14.96
CA PHE A 103 12.78 13.35 -14.26
C PHE A 103 13.06 14.84 -14.11
N ASP A 104 13.12 15.33 -12.89
CA ASP A 104 13.53 16.70 -12.57
C ASP A 104 14.89 16.69 -11.85
N PRO A 105 16.00 17.01 -12.54
CA PRO A 105 17.33 17.02 -11.93
C PRO A 105 17.52 18.12 -10.88
N ARG A 106 16.60 19.11 -10.80
CA ARG A 106 16.69 20.23 -9.86
C ARG A 106 16.01 19.93 -8.52
N ALA A 107 15.17 18.90 -8.45
CA ALA A 107 14.56 18.47 -7.20
C ALA A 107 15.60 17.84 -6.26
N GLU A 108 15.26 17.77 -4.97
CA GLU A 108 16.00 16.98 -3.99
C GLU A 108 16.13 15.53 -4.47
N GLU A 109 17.28 14.91 -4.21
CA GLU A 109 17.75 13.65 -4.83
C GLU A 109 16.68 12.56 -4.89
N ASP A 110 15.95 12.39 -3.80
CA ASP A 110 14.93 11.38 -3.60
C ASP A 110 13.61 11.65 -4.35
N PHE A 111 13.39 12.88 -4.81
CA PHE A 111 12.12 13.33 -5.40
C PHE A 111 12.24 13.68 -6.90
N ARG A 112 13.37 13.33 -7.52
CA ARG A 112 13.64 13.64 -8.93
C ARG A 112 12.84 12.80 -9.90
N HIS A 113 12.48 11.58 -9.53
CA HIS A 113 11.74 10.65 -10.37
C HIS A 113 10.31 10.54 -9.90
N PHE A 114 9.35 11.01 -10.71
CA PHE A 114 7.96 11.02 -10.27
C PHE A 114 6.96 10.87 -11.41
N ARG A 115 5.71 10.63 -11.00
CA ARG A 115 4.49 10.77 -11.81
C ARG A 115 3.47 11.57 -11.02
N ASN A 116 2.72 12.43 -11.69
CA ASN A 116 1.60 13.13 -11.09
C ASN A 116 0.42 12.18 -10.91
N VAL A 117 -0.31 12.37 -9.83
CA VAL A 117 -1.44 11.53 -9.41
C VAL A 117 -2.58 12.42 -8.99
N ARG A 118 -3.79 12.11 -9.46
CA ARG A 118 -5.02 12.63 -8.88
C ARG A 118 -5.52 11.64 -7.84
N TRP A 119 -5.44 12.01 -6.56
CA TRP A 119 -5.97 11.17 -5.48
C TRP A 119 -7.51 11.13 -5.54
N LEU A 120 -8.06 9.93 -5.62
CA LEU A 120 -9.51 9.69 -5.60
C LEU A 120 -10.03 9.63 -4.16
N ASN A 121 -9.25 9.05 -3.26
CA ASN A 121 -9.47 9.06 -1.81
C ASN A 121 -8.16 8.74 -1.10
N THR A 122 -7.83 9.49 -0.05
CA THR A 122 -6.55 9.37 0.68
C THR A 122 -6.68 8.72 2.06
N SER A 123 -7.87 8.28 2.44
CA SER A 123 -8.14 7.76 3.78
C SER A 123 -9.17 6.63 3.79
N ILE A 124 -9.10 5.71 2.82
CA ILE A 124 -10.02 4.57 2.76
C ILE A 124 -9.66 3.60 3.89
N PRO A 125 -10.58 3.31 4.83
CA PRO A 125 -10.30 2.35 5.88
C PRO A 125 -10.00 0.96 5.31
N ARG A 126 -9.00 0.27 5.85
CA ARG A 126 -8.56 -1.05 5.32
C ARG A 126 -9.68 -2.09 5.30
N ASN A 127 -10.59 -2.05 6.27
CA ASN A 127 -11.73 -2.98 6.36
C ASN A 127 -12.80 -2.77 5.29
N VAL A 128 -12.68 -1.76 4.43
CA VAL A 128 -13.52 -1.61 3.23
C VAL A 128 -13.09 -2.61 2.15
N PHE A 129 -11.81 -3.00 2.13
CA PHE A 129 -11.27 -3.95 1.18
C PHE A 129 -11.41 -5.37 1.72
N ASP A 130 -11.66 -6.29 0.81
CA ASP A 130 -11.66 -7.71 1.12
C ASP A 130 -10.25 -8.21 1.46
N LYS A 131 -10.19 -9.29 2.25
CA LYS A 131 -8.95 -9.79 2.84
C LYS A 131 -7.91 -10.20 1.80
N ASP A 132 -8.34 -10.75 0.68
CA ASP A 132 -7.49 -11.18 -0.43
C ASP A 132 -6.91 -9.99 -1.23
N LEU A 133 -7.62 -8.86 -1.25
CA LEU A 133 -7.07 -7.59 -1.75
C LEU A 133 -6.07 -7.01 -0.78
N LEU A 134 -6.38 -6.98 0.53
CA LEU A 134 -5.42 -6.53 1.56
C LEU A 134 -4.13 -7.35 1.54
N PHE A 135 -4.24 -8.66 1.30
CA PHE A 135 -3.08 -9.53 1.09
C PHE A 135 -2.25 -9.11 -0.12
N SER A 136 -2.92 -8.79 -1.24
CA SER A 136 -2.25 -8.30 -2.45
C SER A 136 -1.58 -6.94 -2.24
N PHE A 137 -2.21 -6.06 -1.46
CA PHE A 137 -1.66 -4.75 -1.09
C PHE A 137 -0.52 -4.84 -0.05
N GLY A 138 -0.41 -5.98 0.64
CA GLY A 138 0.63 -6.28 1.63
C GLY A 138 1.95 -6.84 1.06
N ALA A 139 2.06 -7.03 -0.27
CA ALA A 139 3.27 -7.56 -0.92
C ALA A 139 4.47 -6.62 -0.80
N PHE A 140 5.64 -7.00 -0.27
CA PHE A 140 6.73 -6.07 0.13
C PHE A 140 7.34 -5.13 -0.94
N MET A 141 7.08 -5.33 -2.24
CA MET A 141 7.73 -4.54 -3.30
C MET A 141 7.28 -3.06 -3.30
N THR A 142 8.17 -2.12 -3.60
CA THR A 142 7.84 -0.69 -3.65
C THR A 142 6.87 -0.37 -4.77
N VAL A 143 7.08 -0.94 -5.96
CA VAL A 143 6.17 -0.79 -7.11
C VAL A 143 5.85 -2.16 -7.69
N CYS A 144 4.59 -2.56 -7.75
CA CYS A 144 4.19 -3.77 -8.48
C CYS A 144 2.81 -3.63 -9.11
N ARG A 145 2.59 -4.33 -10.23
CA ARG A 145 1.25 -4.43 -10.81
C ARG A 145 0.47 -5.51 -10.06
N ILE A 146 -0.76 -5.20 -9.66
CA ILE A 146 -1.65 -6.14 -9.01
C ILE A 146 -2.54 -6.77 -10.08
N THR A 147 -2.36 -8.07 -10.32
CA THR A 147 -3.11 -8.83 -11.34
C THR A 147 -4.04 -9.90 -10.74
N ARG A 148 -3.85 -10.24 -9.46
CA ARG A 148 -4.61 -11.30 -8.78
C ARG A 148 -5.96 -10.80 -8.28
N ASN A 149 -6.87 -11.74 -8.04
CA ASN A 149 -8.12 -11.53 -7.29
C ASN A 149 -9.07 -10.47 -7.88
N ASP A 150 -9.02 -10.25 -9.20
CA ASP A 150 -9.84 -9.24 -9.88
C ASP A 150 -9.74 -7.84 -9.24
N ALA A 151 -8.56 -7.50 -8.71
CA ALA A 151 -8.35 -6.30 -7.91
C ALA A 151 -8.73 -5.02 -8.67
N GLU A 152 -8.42 -4.94 -9.97
CA GLU A 152 -8.73 -3.79 -10.82
C GLU A 152 -10.25 -3.46 -10.79
N ASN A 153 -11.10 -4.45 -11.04
CA ASN A 153 -12.54 -4.23 -11.12
C ASN A 153 -13.17 -4.04 -9.74
N ARG A 154 -12.67 -4.72 -8.71
CA ARG A 154 -13.18 -4.59 -7.34
C ARG A 154 -12.89 -3.22 -6.75
N VAL A 155 -11.69 -2.68 -6.94
CA VAL A 155 -11.37 -1.31 -6.49
C VAL A 155 -12.21 -0.28 -7.24
N LYS A 156 -12.49 -0.48 -8.53
CA LYS A 156 -13.42 0.39 -9.28
C LYS A 156 -14.85 0.33 -8.77
N ARG A 157 -15.36 -0.87 -8.46
CA ARG A 157 -16.69 -1.05 -7.84
C ARG A 157 -16.77 -0.32 -6.49
N LEU A 158 -15.72 -0.40 -5.67
CA LEU A 158 -15.63 0.35 -4.42
C LEU A 158 -15.64 1.85 -4.66
N ALA A 159 -14.88 2.34 -5.65
CA ALA A 159 -14.87 3.76 -6.02
C ALA A 159 -16.26 4.27 -6.46
N ALA A 160 -16.96 3.48 -7.29
CA ALA A 160 -18.32 3.80 -7.74
C ALA A 160 -19.34 3.81 -6.58
N ASN A 161 -19.10 2.99 -5.55
CA ASN A 161 -19.92 2.92 -4.34
C ASN A 161 -19.43 3.85 -3.22
N ASN A 162 -18.73 4.95 -3.55
CA ASN A 162 -18.21 5.93 -2.58
C ASN A 162 -17.37 5.30 -1.44
N TRP A 163 -16.59 4.27 -1.76
CA TRP A 163 -15.69 3.59 -0.82
C TRP A 163 -16.40 2.94 0.38
N GLN A 164 -17.63 2.52 0.18
CA GLN A 164 -18.38 1.74 1.17
C GLN A 164 -18.15 0.25 0.96
N ALA A 165 -17.96 -0.48 2.06
CA ALA A 165 -17.84 -1.94 2.01
C ALA A 165 -19.14 -2.53 1.42
N SER A 166 -19.02 -3.37 0.40
CA SER A 166 -20.19 -4.07 -0.14
C SER A 166 -20.70 -5.08 0.89
N ALA A 167 -21.96 -4.96 1.30
CA ALA A 167 -22.59 -5.87 2.26
C ALA A 167 -22.72 -7.34 1.79
N ASN A 168 -22.37 -7.63 0.53
CA ASN A 168 -22.47 -8.97 -0.06
C ASN A 168 -21.13 -9.71 -0.02
N ILE A 169 -20.73 -10.18 1.16
CA ILE A 169 -19.52 -11.01 1.37
C ILE A 169 -19.74 -12.50 1.04
N LEU A 170 -20.97 -12.94 0.76
CA LEU A 170 -21.28 -14.39 0.65
C LEU A 170 -21.51 -14.92 -0.78
N GLY A 171 -21.49 -14.08 -1.82
CA GLY A 171 -21.92 -14.50 -3.17
C GLY A 171 -20.82 -14.88 -4.17
N ASP A 172 -19.61 -14.30 -4.06
CA ASP A 172 -18.62 -14.33 -5.16
C ASP A 172 -17.43 -15.27 -4.92
N VAL A 173 -17.21 -15.74 -3.69
CA VAL A 173 -16.12 -16.67 -3.36
C VAL A 173 -16.36 -18.07 -3.96
N ALA A 174 -17.61 -18.40 -4.32
CA ALA A 174 -17.97 -19.69 -4.90
C ALA A 174 -17.65 -19.82 -6.41
N ARG A 175 -17.23 -18.75 -7.11
CA ARG A 175 -17.04 -18.78 -8.58
C ARG A 175 -15.59 -18.83 -9.05
N THR A 176 -14.60 -18.62 -8.20
CA THR A 176 -13.18 -18.50 -8.61
C THR A 176 -12.29 -19.69 -8.22
N VAL A 177 -12.86 -20.80 -7.74
CA VAL A 177 -12.10 -22.04 -7.46
C VAL A 177 -12.03 -22.96 -8.70
N GLY A 178 -12.70 -22.63 -9.80
CA GLY A 178 -12.72 -23.43 -11.02
C GLY A 178 -11.96 -22.79 -12.18
N GLY A 179 -10.67 -23.09 -12.31
CA GLY A 179 -9.89 -22.91 -13.54
C GLY A 179 -8.96 -21.70 -13.55
N ASP A 180 -7.66 -21.91 -13.38
CA ASP A 180 -6.78 -22.11 -14.53
C ASP A 180 -5.39 -22.58 -14.07
N THR A 181 -4.88 -23.59 -14.75
CA THR A 181 -3.55 -24.17 -14.61
C THR A 181 -2.64 -23.55 -15.66
N GLY A 182 -1.57 -22.90 -15.23
CA GLY A 182 -0.37 -22.73 -16.04
C GLY A 182 -0.13 -21.35 -16.63
N GLN A 183 0.44 -20.46 -15.82
CA GLN A 183 1.54 -19.59 -16.27
C GLN A 183 2.39 -19.24 -15.05
N ALA A 184 3.59 -19.81 -15.00
CA ALA A 184 4.58 -19.55 -13.98
C ALA A 184 5.09 -18.10 -14.13
N HIS A 185 4.62 -17.21 -13.25
CA HIS A 185 5.37 -16.03 -12.85
C HIS A 185 5.61 -16.12 -11.34
N GLU A 186 6.85 -16.40 -10.99
CA GLU A 186 7.38 -16.50 -9.64
C GLU A 186 7.31 -15.13 -8.93
N ASP A 187 6.16 -14.78 -8.38
CA ASP A 187 6.07 -13.68 -7.41
C ASP A 187 5.12 -14.10 -6.28
N SER A 188 5.62 -14.97 -5.40
CA SER A 188 5.26 -14.88 -3.99
C SER A 188 6.10 -13.75 -3.41
N ALA A 189 5.75 -12.50 -3.73
CA ALA A 189 6.32 -11.36 -3.03
C ALA A 189 6.16 -11.61 -1.52
N PRO A 190 7.21 -11.50 -0.72
CA PRO A 190 7.08 -11.74 0.71
C PRO A 190 6.02 -10.76 1.26
N LEU A 191 5.32 -11.16 2.32
CA LEU A 191 4.13 -10.46 2.80
C LEU A 191 4.40 -9.78 4.13
N ASP A 192 3.80 -8.60 4.33
CA ASP A 192 3.79 -7.94 5.63
C ASP A 192 2.82 -8.65 6.60
N LEU A 193 3.33 -9.70 7.24
CA LEU A 193 2.59 -10.52 8.20
C LEU A 193 2.11 -9.71 9.42
N GLU A 194 2.87 -8.71 9.84
CA GLU A 194 2.52 -7.87 10.98
C GLU A 194 1.30 -7.01 10.68
N GLU A 195 1.26 -6.40 9.49
CA GLU A 195 0.11 -5.61 9.04
C GLU A 195 -1.15 -6.47 8.91
N LEU A 196 -1.02 -7.68 8.35
CA LEU A 196 -2.13 -8.62 8.24
C LEU A 196 -2.66 -9.05 9.61
N ALA A 197 -1.77 -9.35 10.57
CA ALA A 197 -2.16 -9.72 11.93
C ALA A 197 -2.88 -8.56 12.64
N ARG A 198 -2.41 -7.33 12.47
CA ARG A 198 -3.04 -6.13 13.02
C ARG A 198 -4.44 -5.90 12.44
N ASP A 199 -4.62 -6.16 11.15
CA ASP A 199 -5.93 -6.07 10.50
C ASP A 199 -6.90 -7.12 11.07
N GLN A 200 -6.47 -8.38 11.19
CA GLN A 200 -7.28 -9.45 11.78
C GLN A 200 -7.67 -9.14 13.23
N LEU A 201 -6.72 -8.63 14.04
CA LEU A 201 -7.00 -8.24 15.41
C LEU A 201 -8.00 -7.08 15.48
N SER A 202 -7.85 -6.08 14.62
CA SER A 202 -8.75 -4.93 14.54
C SER A 202 -10.18 -5.36 14.17
N GLU A 203 -10.32 -6.33 13.26
CA GLU A 203 -11.61 -6.91 12.90
C GLU A 203 -12.24 -7.68 14.06
N LEU A 204 -11.45 -8.51 14.76
CA LEU A 204 -11.91 -9.27 15.93
C LEU A 204 -12.37 -8.34 17.06
N ILE A 205 -11.63 -7.27 17.31
CA ILE A 205 -11.97 -6.26 18.33
C ILE A 205 -13.29 -5.58 17.93
N ARG A 206 -13.42 -5.09 16.69
CA ARG A 206 -14.67 -4.45 16.20
C ARG A 206 -15.88 -5.38 16.27
N ARG A 207 -15.68 -6.68 16.01
CA ARG A 207 -16.75 -7.67 16.04
C ARG A 207 -17.20 -7.97 17.47
N LYS A 208 -16.27 -8.18 18.40
CA LYS A 208 -16.56 -8.60 19.78
C LYS A 208 -16.90 -7.44 20.71
N PHE A 209 -16.30 -6.27 20.53
CA PHE A 209 -16.41 -5.14 21.44
C PHE A 209 -17.06 -3.95 20.73
N LYS A 210 -18.35 -3.74 21.00
CA LYS A 210 -19.13 -2.58 20.52
C LYS A 210 -19.69 -1.81 21.72
N GLY A 211 -19.74 -0.48 21.60
CA GLY A 211 -20.27 0.40 22.65
C GLY A 211 -19.56 0.22 23.99
N ILE A 212 -20.32 0.03 25.06
CA ILE A 212 -19.82 -0.09 26.46
C ILE A 212 -18.82 -1.26 26.61
N ALA A 213 -18.91 -2.31 25.80
CA ALA A 213 -17.94 -3.40 25.83
C ALA A 213 -16.52 -2.94 25.46
N MET A 214 -16.38 -1.91 24.63
CA MET A 214 -15.07 -1.31 24.30
C MET A 214 -14.48 -0.60 25.52
N GLU A 215 -15.31 0.09 26.32
CA GLU A 215 -14.86 0.75 27.54
C GLU A 215 -14.26 -0.24 28.53
N ARG A 216 -14.89 -1.43 28.68
CA ARG A 216 -14.34 -2.53 29.50
C ARG A 216 -13.01 -3.05 28.97
N LEU A 217 -12.84 -3.13 27.66
CA LEU A 217 -11.57 -3.54 27.05
C LEU A 217 -10.47 -2.52 27.35
N VAL A 218 -10.75 -1.22 27.14
CA VAL A 218 -9.82 -0.13 27.44
C VAL A 218 -9.48 -0.09 28.93
N GLU A 219 -10.47 -0.28 29.79
CA GLU A 219 -10.29 -0.36 31.25
C GLU A 219 -9.34 -1.51 31.63
N GLY A 220 -9.53 -2.70 31.05
CA GLY A 220 -8.66 -3.85 31.29
C GLY A 220 -7.21 -3.62 30.84
N ILE A 221 -7.01 -2.98 29.69
CA ILE A 221 -5.67 -2.64 29.18
C ILE A 221 -4.98 -1.63 30.10
N LEU A 222 -5.70 -0.59 30.52
CA LEU A 222 -5.16 0.44 31.41
C LEU A 222 -4.79 -0.13 32.78
N LYS A 223 -5.63 -1.00 33.35
CA LYS A 223 -5.30 -1.72 34.60
C LYS A 223 -4.07 -2.61 34.45
N ALA A 224 -3.96 -3.35 33.35
CA ALA A 224 -2.78 -4.19 33.07
C ALA A 224 -1.49 -3.37 32.93
N GLN A 225 -1.59 -2.12 32.45
CA GLN A 225 -0.48 -1.17 32.39
C GLN A 225 -0.20 -0.45 33.73
N GLY A 226 -0.94 -0.78 34.80
CA GLY A 226 -0.77 -0.20 36.13
C GLY A 226 -1.52 1.12 36.37
N PHE A 227 -2.42 1.51 35.47
CA PHE A 227 -3.26 2.69 35.66
C PHE A 227 -4.53 2.36 36.45
N VAL A 228 -4.95 3.28 37.31
CA VAL A 228 -6.26 3.21 37.97
C VAL A 228 -7.28 3.93 37.10
N THR A 229 -8.37 3.25 36.77
CA THR A 229 -9.45 3.77 35.95
C THR A 229 -10.67 4.12 36.80
N CYS A 230 -11.13 5.37 36.70
CA CYS A 230 -12.35 5.83 37.37
C CYS A 230 -13.43 6.08 36.32
N ALA A 231 -14.53 5.31 36.36
CA ALA A 231 -15.68 5.53 35.48
C ALA A 231 -16.47 6.77 35.97
N HIS A 232 -16.44 7.87 35.21
CA HIS A 232 -17.24 9.06 35.53
C HIS A 232 -18.63 8.94 34.88
N LEU A 233 -19.66 8.75 35.71
CA LEU A 233 -21.05 8.49 35.29
C LEU A 233 -21.79 9.67 34.61
N LYS A 234 -21.11 10.79 34.30
CA LYS A 234 -21.65 11.88 33.49
C LYS A 234 -20.57 12.47 32.57
N LYS A 235 -20.69 12.18 31.27
CA LYS A 235 -19.82 12.52 30.13
C LYS A 235 -18.71 11.50 29.85
N ASN A 236 -18.87 10.84 28.70
CA ASN A 236 -18.00 9.85 28.04
C ASN A 236 -16.51 10.27 27.95
N ALA A 237 -15.76 10.17 29.04
CA ALA A 237 -14.30 10.29 29.03
C ALA A 237 -13.69 9.49 30.18
N ILE A 238 -12.86 8.50 29.84
CA ILE A 238 -12.02 7.77 30.81
C ILE A 238 -10.69 8.51 30.90
N LYS A 239 -10.34 9.03 32.08
CA LYS A 239 -9.00 9.57 32.38
C LYS A 239 -8.21 8.52 33.16
N GLY A 240 -6.98 8.25 32.72
CA GLY A 240 -6.01 7.48 33.49
C GLY A 240 -5.06 8.42 34.22
N THR A 241 -4.90 8.23 35.53
CA THR A 241 -3.89 8.92 36.32
C THR A 241 -2.79 7.92 36.69
N ARG A 242 -1.54 8.28 36.46
CA ARG A 242 -0.38 7.45 36.80
C ARG A 242 -0.10 7.57 38.29
N VAL A 243 0.10 6.44 38.96
CA VAL A 243 0.57 6.36 40.36
C VAL A 243 2.08 6.34 40.37
#